data_AF-A0A1B6KPV3-F1
#
_entry.id   AF-A0A1B6KPV3-F1
#
_cell.length_a   1.000
_cell.length_b   1.000
_cell.length_c   1.000
_cell.angle_alpha   90.00
_cell.angle_beta   90.00
_cell.angle_gamma   90.00
#
_symmetry.space_group_name_H-M   'P 1'
#
loop_
_entity.id
_entity.type
_entity.pdbx_description
1 polymer ?
#
loop_
_entity_poly.entity_id
_entity_poly.type
_entity_poly.pdbx_seq_one_letter_code
_entity_poly.pdbx_strand_id
1 'polypeptide(L)'
;KASKFYKRLDKAVKEKEEPHVLSICFDYMQNVQLPRVPVQETFYLRQLTTTVFCIHDIKKNNAVIYLYHEGTAKKGPNEVCSLVYDYLNSVPSHYTELRVFSDNCGGKNKNHALTRFLMALTDMKKFEKIEQFFPVRGHSYLPCDRDFGIIKRAVKDHDRVYSLHELTSIVIQSSKKHKFIVKELNTNEVLEFKTWWP
;
A
#
# COMPACT_ATOMS: atom_id res chain seq x y z
N LYS A 1 -1.06 -23.87 8.31
CA LYS A 1 -0.12 -22.71 8.39
C LYS A 1 -0.80 -21.41 7.91
N ALA A 2 -1.42 -21.38 6.72
CA ALA A 2 -2.26 -20.24 6.27
C ALA A 2 -3.43 -19.92 7.25
N SER A 3 -4.04 -20.94 7.86
CA SER A 3 -5.12 -20.74 8.85
C SER A 3 -4.71 -19.89 10.06
N LYS A 4 -3.43 -19.89 10.48
CA LYS A 4 -2.96 -19.03 11.59
C LYS A 4 -2.88 -17.57 11.18
N PHE A 5 -2.48 -17.28 9.94
CA PHE A 5 -2.45 -15.93 9.39
C PHE A 5 -3.85 -15.36 9.30
N TYR A 6 -4.79 -16.11 8.71
CA TYR A 6 -6.19 -15.71 8.64
C TYR A 6 -6.82 -15.57 10.01
N LYS A 7 -6.51 -16.43 10.98
CA LYS A 7 -6.95 -16.23 12.38
C LYS A 7 -6.45 -14.91 12.96
N ARG A 8 -5.20 -14.51 12.68
CA ARG A 8 -4.67 -13.21 13.13
C ARG A 8 -5.29 -12.02 12.40
N LEU A 9 -5.54 -12.17 11.10
CA LEU A 9 -6.23 -11.16 10.30
C LEU A 9 -7.69 -11.01 10.74
N ASP A 10 -8.43 -12.10 10.90
CA ASP A 10 -9.80 -12.13 11.42
C ASP A 10 -9.86 -11.58 12.84
N LYS A 11 -8.86 -11.88 13.68
CA LYS A 11 -8.72 -11.29 15.02
C LYS A 11 -8.56 -9.76 14.92
N ALA A 12 -7.66 -9.28 14.05
CA ALA A 12 -7.48 -7.85 13.81
C ALA A 12 -8.74 -7.16 13.26
N VAL A 13 -9.57 -7.87 12.48
CA VAL A 13 -10.88 -7.38 11.99
C VAL A 13 -11.94 -7.35 13.11
N LYS A 14 -11.94 -8.33 14.01
CA LYS A 14 -13.01 -8.54 15.01
C LYS A 14 -12.78 -7.85 16.35
N GLU A 15 -11.56 -7.41 16.65
CA GLU A 15 -11.25 -6.79 17.94
C GLU A 15 -11.66 -5.32 18.01
N LYS A 16 -12.88 -5.09 18.54
CA LYS A 16 -13.30 -3.79 19.12
C LYS A 16 -12.64 -3.50 20.47
N GLU A 17 -11.95 -4.47 21.07
CA GLU A 17 -11.44 -4.43 22.45
C GLU A 17 -10.03 -3.82 22.59
N GLU A 18 -9.29 -3.66 21.49
CA GLU A 18 -7.94 -3.07 21.49
C GLU A 18 -7.93 -1.72 20.75
N PRO A 19 -8.49 -0.64 21.31
CA PRO A 19 -8.56 0.66 20.64
C PRO A 19 -7.18 1.28 20.41
N HIS A 20 -6.18 0.90 21.20
CA HIS A 20 -4.78 1.36 21.12
C HIS A 20 -3.97 0.65 20.01
N VAL A 21 -4.50 -0.39 19.37
CA VAL A 21 -3.79 -1.14 18.32
C VAL A 21 -4.25 -0.68 16.95
N LEU A 22 -3.33 -0.19 16.12
CA LEU A 22 -3.54 0.03 14.69
C LEU A 22 -3.16 -1.24 13.91
N SER A 23 -4.01 -1.69 12.99
CA SER A 23 -3.72 -2.84 12.12
C SER A 23 -3.82 -2.43 10.67
N ILE A 24 -2.69 -2.46 9.96
CA ILE A 24 -2.62 -2.08 8.54
C ILE A 24 -2.17 -3.25 7.69
N CYS A 25 -2.69 -3.29 6.47
CA CYS A 25 -2.18 -4.12 5.40
C CYS A 25 -1.68 -3.25 4.27
N PHE A 26 -0.56 -3.59 3.63
CA PHE A 26 -0.16 -2.89 2.42
C PHE A 26 0.40 -3.80 1.34
N ASP A 27 0.18 -3.40 0.09
CA ASP A 27 0.69 -4.10 -1.08
C ASP A 27 0.70 -3.22 -2.33
N TYR A 28 1.35 -3.70 -3.38
CA TYR A 28 1.31 -3.11 -4.71
C TYR A 28 0.27 -3.80 -5.58
N MET A 29 -0.51 -3.00 -6.31
CA MET A 29 -1.26 -3.52 -7.44
C MET A 29 -0.31 -3.88 -8.60
N GLN A 30 -0.78 -4.75 -9.48
CA GLN A 30 -0.25 -4.86 -10.83
C GLN A 30 -0.17 -3.48 -11.50
N ASN A 31 0.94 -3.23 -12.20
CA ASN A 31 1.20 -1.96 -12.89
C ASN A 31 0.05 -1.59 -13.84
N VAL A 32 -0.25 -0.30 -13.90
CA VAL A 32 -1.15 0.28 -14.90
C VAL A 32 -0.27 0.94 -15.96
N GLN A 33 -0.56 0.69 -17.24
CA GLN A 33 0.14 1.32 -18.35
C GLN A 33 -0.64 2.55 -18.82
N LEU A 34 0.04 3.68 -19.01
CA LEU A 34 -0.52 4.92 -19.53
C LEU A 34 0.22 5.35 -20.83
N PRO A 35 -0.47 5.94 -21.81
CA PRO A 35 -1.92 6.04 -21.89
C PRO A 35 -2.55 4.65 -22.10
N ARG A 36 -3.72 4.43 -21.50
CA ARG A 36 -4.58 3.27 -21.75
C ARG A 36 -5.59 3.67 -22.81
N VAL A 37 -5.46 3.13 -24.02
CA VAL A 37 -6.39 3.35 -25.13
C VAL A 37 -6.64 2.03 -25.87
N PRO A 38 -7.83 1.82 -26.46
CA PRO A 38 -8.21 0.56 -27.09
C PRO A 38 -7.68 0.47 -28.54
N VAL A 39 -6.38 0.73 -28.74
CA VAL A 39 -5.72 0.67 -30.04
C VAL A 39 -4.60 -0.36 -30.00
N GLN A 40 -4.61 -1.32 -30.91
CA GLN A 40 -3.65 -2.43 -30.93
C GLN A 40 -2.20 -1.96 -31.08
N GLU A 41 -1.96 -0.85 -31.77
CA GLU A 41 -0.62 -0.27 -31.95
C GLU A 41 0.07 0.07 -30.64
N THR A 42 -0.67 0.43 -29.59
CA THR A 42 -0.09 0.77 -28.27
C THR A 42 0.64 -0.38 -27.61
N PHE A 43 0.34 -1.63 -27.99
CA PHE A 43 1.06 -2.81 -27.54
C PHE A 43 2.53 -2.82 -27.96
N TYR A 44 2.84 -2.22 -29.12
CA TYR A 44 4.20 -2.13 -29.65
C TYR A 44 4.95 -0.87 -29.20
N LEU A 45 4.26 0.04 -28.51
CA LEU A 45 4.84 1.27 -27.99
C LEU A 45 5.25 1.12 -26.53
N ARG A 46 6.27 1.86 -26.12
CA ARG A 46 6.66 1.93 -24.70
C ARG A 46 5.68 2.81 -23.95
N GLN A 47 4.83 2.19 -23.14
CA GLN A 47 3.90 2.89 -22.27
C GLN A 47 4.56 3.31 -20.95
N LEU A 48 4.07 4.39 -20.37
CA LEU A 48 4.49 4.87 -19.07
C LEU A 48 3.95 3.93 -18.00
N THR A 49 4.85 3.31 -17.25
CA THR A 49 4.45 2.42 -16.15
C THR A 49 4.03 3.23 -14.92
N THR A 50 2.78 3.06 -14.52
CA THR A 50 2.19 3.65 -13.33
C THR A 50 2.02 2.62 -12.23
N THR A 51 2.34 3.05 -11.01
CA THR A 51 2.34 2.29 -9.79
C THR A 51 1.15 2.67 -8.94
N VAL A 52 0.48 1.66 -8.40
CA VAL A 52 -0.55 1.81 -7.37
C VAL A 52 -0.10 1.06 -6.13
N PHE A 53 0.09 1.76 -5.03
CA PHE A 53 0.39 1.19 -3.72
C PHE A 53 -0.78 1.45 -2.78
N CYS A 54 -1.24 0.44 -2.05
CA CYS A 54 -2.38 0.54 -1.15
C CYS A 54 -1.94 0.28 0.27
N ILE A 55 -2.35 1.15 1.20
CA ILE A 55 -2.33 0.90 2.64
C ILE A 55 -3.78 0.86 3.11
N HIS A 56 -4.20 -0.29 3.60
CA HIS A 56 -5.55 -0.56 4.08
C HIS A 56 -5.57 -0.61 5.62
N ASP A 57 -6.38 0.22 6.26
CA ASP A 57 -6.71 0.10 7.68
C ASP A 57 -7.76 -1.00 7.86
N ILE A 58 -7.36 -2.08 8.51
CA ILE A 58 -8.18 -3.29 8.65
C ILE A 58 -9.41 -3.02 9.52
N LYS A 59 -9.30 -2.17 10.54
CA LYS A 59 -10.38 -1.89 11.49
C LYS A 59 -11.39 -0.90 10.91
N LYS A 60 -10.90 0.21 10.35
CA LYS A 60 -11.77 1.23 9.73
C LYS A 60 -12.30 0.80 8.37
N ASN A 61 -11.69 -0.22 7.76
CA ASN A 61 -11.99 -0.68 6.41
C ASN A 61 -11.95 0.49 5.43
N ASN A 62 -10.95 1.36 5.55
CA ASN A 62 -10.61 2.42 4.59
C ASN A 62 -9.21 2.18 4.03
N ALA A 63 -8.87 2.81 2.91
CA ALA A 63 -7.56 2.66 2.31
C ALA A 63 -7.00 3.99 1.82
N VAL A 64 -5.70 4.16 1.97
CA VAL A 64 -4.93 5.22 1.33
C VAL A 64 -4.21 4.61 0.14
N ILE A 65 -4.44 5.18 -1.04
CA ILE A 65 -3.89 4.74 -2.31
C ILE A 65 -2.87 5.76 -2.78
N TYR A 66 -1.64 5.32 -3.02
CA TYR A 66 -0.58 6.13 -3.58
C TYR A 66 -0.39 5.82 -5.05
N LEU A 67 -0.36 6.87 -5.88
CA LEU A 67 -0.20 6.80 -7.32
C LEU A 67 1.04 7.57 -7.76
N TYR A 68 1.84 6.96 -8.63
CA TYR A 68 2.99 7.61 -9.27
C TYR A 68 3.45 6.81 -10.46
N HIS A 69 4.16 7.46 -11.39
CA HIS A 69 4.77 6.78 -12.52
C HIS A 69 6.26 6.50 -12.28
N GLU A 70 6.84 5.64 -13.12
CA GLU A 70 8.25 5.21 -13.05
C GLU A 70 9.28 6.35 -13.16
N GLY A 71 8.86 7.52 -13.67
CA GLY A 71 9.68 8.73 -13.70
C GLY A 71 9.73 9.49 -12.38
N THR A 72 8.77 9.26 -11.48
CA THR A 72 8.71 9.90 -10.15
C THR A 72 9.50 9.11 -9.12
N ALA A 73 9.25 7.80 -9.04
CA ALA A 73 9.77 6.91 -8.02
C ALA A 73 9.80 5.46 -8.51
N LYS A 74 10.58 4.59 -7.84
CA LYS A 74 10.72 3.18 -8.19
C LYS A 74 9.73 2.33 -7.38
N LYS A 75 9.97 1.02 -7.27
CA LYS A 75 9.17 0.07 -6.47
C LYS A 75 10.01 -0.65 -5.41
N GLY A 76 10.92 0.07 -4.79
CA GLY A 76 11.90 -0.47 -3.87
C GLY A 76 11.50 -0.30 -2.39
N PRO A 77 12.39 -0.77 -1.50
CA PRO A 77 12.24 -0.59 -0.06
C PRO A 77 12.14 0.88 0.41
N ASN A 78 12.83 1.81 -0.26
CA ASN A 78 12.78 3.23 0.07
C ASN A 78 11.35 3.76 -0.11
N GLU A 79 10.73 3.47 -1.26
CA GLU A 79 9.37 3.88 -1.53
C GLU A 79 8.39 3.24 -0.55
N VAL A 80 8.52 1.94 -0.25
CA VAL A 80 7.65 1.28 0.74
C VAL A 80 7.76 1.97 2.10
N CYS A 81 8.98 2.23 2.59
CA CYS A 81 9.18 2.88 3.89
C CYS A 81 8.65 4.31 3.89
N SER A 82 8.90 5.11 2.84
CA SER A 82 8.36 6.47 2.71
C SER A 82 6.84 6.52 2.72
N LEU A 83 6.20 5.65 1.94
CA LEU A 83 4.74 5.62 1.84
C LEU A 83 4.09 5.19 3.15
N VAL A 84 4.68 4.19 3.82
CA VAL A 84 4.23 3.78 5.16
C VAL A 84 4.48 4.89 6.18
N TYR A 85 5.61 5.59 6.09
CA TYR A 85 5.93 6.70 7.00
C TYR A 85 4.96 7.87 6.85
N ASP A 86 4.67 8.30 5.62
CA ASP A 86 3.67 9.33 5.32
C ASP A 86 2.30 8.94 5.90
N TYR A 87 1.85 7.71 5.65
CA TYR A 87 0.60 7.22 6.22
C TYR A 87 0.61 7.29 7.75
N LEU A 88 1.66 6.75 8.39
CA LEU A 88 1.77 6.72 9.85
C LEU A 88 1.91 8.12 10.47
N ASN A 89 2.31 9.14 9.73
CA ASN A 89 2.32 10.53 10.22
C ASN A 89 0.92 11.14 10.26
N SER A 90 -0.01 10.63 9.44
CA SER A 90 -1.43 11.01 9.51
C SER A 90 -2.23 10.24 10.58
N VAL A 91 -1.62 9.22 11.18
CA VAL A 91 -2.26 8.38 12.19
C VAL A 91 -2.27 9.12 13.55
N PRO A 92 -3.42 9.16 14.25
CA PRO A 92 -3.50 9.75 15.59
C PRO A 92 -2.60 9.06 16.62
N SER A 93 -2.06 9.84 17.57
CA SER A 93 -1.13 9.37 18.60
C SER A 93 -1.72 8.42 19.67
N HIS A 94 -3.03 8.18 19.68
CA HIS A 94 -3.65 7.24 20.64
C HIS A 94 -3.35 5.77 20.31
N TYR A 95 -2.87 5.48 19.11
CA TYR A 95 -2.40 4.14 18.75
C TYR A 95 -0.98 3.94 19.29
N THR A 96 -0.83 3.07 20.28
CA THR A 96 0.47 2.74 20.89
C THR A 96 1.10 1.48 20.27
N GLU A 97 0.29 0.61 19.68
CA GLU A 97 0.78 -0.61 19.02
C GLU A 97 0.43 -0.63 17.52
N LEU A 98 1.33 -1.20 16.71
CA LEU A 98 1.13 -1.35 15.27
C LEU A 98 1.27 -2.81 14.84
N ARG A 99 0.26 -3.31 14.12
CA ARG A 99 0.28 -4.61 13.45
C ARG A 99 0.36 -4.39 11.94
N VAL A 100 1.42 -4.89 11.32
CA VAL A 100 1.68 -4.74 9.89
C VAL A 100 1.52 -6.06 9.17
N PHE A 101 0.63 -6.11 8.18
CA PHE A 101 0.43 -7.25 7.30
C PHE A 101 0.94 -6.89 5.90
N SER A 102 1.87 -7.68 5.34
CA SER A 102 2.42 -7.41 4.01
C SER A 102 2.90 -8.70 3.34
N ASP A 103 2.92 -8.73 2.00
CA ASP A 103 3.37 -9.92 1.27
C ASP A 103 4.85 -10.28 1.56
N ASN A 104 5.18 -11.56 1.47
CA ASN A 104 6.50 -12.12 1.74
C ASN A 104 7.46 -11.97 0.54
N CYS A 105 7.57 -10.74 0.04
CA CYS A 105 8.41 -10.36 -1.09
C CYS A 105 9.71 -9.70 -0.59
N GLY A 106 10.83 -10.42 -0.70
CA GLY A 106 12.14 -9.97 -0.19
C GLY A 106 12.61 -8.65 -0.78
N GLY A 107 12.38 -8.42 -2.07
CA GLY A 107 12.81 -7.20 -2.75
C GLY A 107 12.08 -5.93 -2.31
N LYS A 108 10.97 -6.03 -1.57
CA LYS A 108 10.08 -4.89 -1.26
C LYS A 108 9.66 -4.81 0.20
N ASN A 109 9.07 -5.88 0.72
CA ASN A 109 8.42 -5.90 2.03
C ASN A 109 9.19 -6.71 3.08
N LYS A 110 10.01 -7.69 2.66
CA LYS A 110 10.83 -8.49 3.57
C LYS A 110 12.31 -8.21 3.36
N ASN A 111 12.73 -7.01 3.73
CA ASN A 111 14.13 -6.57 3.69
C ASN A 111 14.50 -5.81 4.96
N HIS A 112 15.82 -5.64 5.15
CA HIS A 112 16.36 -4.94 6.31
C HIS A 112 15.93 -3.48 6.40
N ALA A 113 15.70 -2.79 5.28
CA ALA A 113 15.30 -1.38 5.31
C ALA A 113 13.95 -1.21 6.01
N LEU A 114 12.95 -2.01 5.63
CA LEU A 114 11.63 -1.96 6.28
C LEU A 114 11.69 -2.42 7.74
N THR A 115 12.40 -3.51 8.03
CA THR A 115 12.53 -3.99 9.42
C THR A 115 13.19 -2.93 10.31
N ARG A 116 14.29 -2.32 9.85
CA ARG A 116 14.99 -1.24 10.56
C ARG A 116 14.12 0.01 10.71
N PHE A 117 13.39 0.38 9.66
CA PHE A 117 12.43 1.48 9.72
C PHE A 117 11.40 1.24 10.84
N LEU A 118 10.80 0.06 10.91
CA LEU A 118 9.85 -0.27 11.98
C LEU A 118 10.52 -0.23 13.36
N MET A 119 11.73 -0.77 13.51
CA MET A 119 12.48 -0.66 14.76
C MET A 119 12.78 0.79 15.16
N ALA A 120 13.12 1.65 14.21
CA ALA A 120 13.34 3.07 14.50
C ALA A 120 12.07 3.75 15.02
N LEU A 121 10.88 3.35 14.52
CA LEU A 121 9.61 3.88 15.04
C LEU A 121 9.38 3.50 16.52
N THR A 122 9.84 2.33 16.96
CA THR A 122 9.80 1.93 18.37
C THR A 122 10.83 2.69 19.21
N ASP A 123 12.05 2.85 18.70
CA ASP A 123 13.11 3.58 19.40
C ASP A 123 12.77 5.07 19.57
N MET A 124 12.11 5.67 18.57
CA MET A 124 11.58 7.03 18.64
C MET A 124 10.32 7.15 19.52
N LYS A 125 9.87 6.06 20.17
CA LYS A 125 8.67 6.00 21.00
C LYS A 125 7.38 6.41 20.27
N LYS A 126 7.34 6.26 18.94
CA LYS A 126 6.11 6.46 18.16
C LYS A 126 5.13 5.32 18.42
N PHE A 127 5.65 4.10 18.57
CA PHE A 127 4.90 2.91 18.98
C PHE A 127 5.67 2.19 20.09
N GLU A 128 4.97 1.62 21.05
CA GLU A 128 5.57 0.78 22.10
C GLU A 128 5.91 -0.61 21.57
N LYS A 129 5.11 -1.10 20.63
CA LYS A 129 5.25 -2.44 20.05
C LYS A 129 4.81 -2.45 18.60
N ILE A 130 5.61 -3.11 17.76
CA ILE A 130 5.28 -3.33 16.35
C ILE A 130 5.40 -4.82 16.04
N GLU A 131 4.33 -5.38 15.46
CA GLU A 131 4.27 -6.78 15.03
C GLU A 131 4.16 -6.86 13.50
N GLN A 132 5.11 -7.54 12.87
CA GLN A 132 5.10 -7.76 11.42
C GLN A 132 4.64 -9.18 11.08
N PHE A 133 3.61 -9.29 10.26
CA PHE A 133 3.02 -10.55 9.81
C PHE A 133 3.18 -10.72 8.30
N PHE A 134 3.63 -11.90 7.91
CA PHE A 134 3.77 -12.31 6.52
C PHE A 134 2.84 -13.48 6.19
N PRO A 135 2.16 -13.45 5.03
CA PRO A 135 1.39 -14.57 4.56
C PRO A 135 2.28 -15.76 4.20
N VAL A 136 1.69 -16.96 4.22
CA VAL A 136 2.31 -18.14 3.62
C VAL A 136 2.09 -18.05 2.11
N ARG A 137 3.17 -18.17 1.32
CA ARG A 137 3.13 -18.07 -0.14
C ARG A 137 2.06 -19.00 -0.74
N GLY A 138 1.30 -18.47 -1.70
CA GLY A 138 0.38 -19.24 -2.55
C GLY A 138 -1.07 -19.42 -2.03
N HIS A 139 -1.40 -18.99 -0.80
CA HIS A 139 -2.70 -19.30 -0.20
C HIS A 139 -3.31 -18.19 0.69
N SER A 140 -2.85 -16.95 0.59
CA SER A 140 -3.27 -15.87 1.49
C SER A 140 -3.65 -14.62 0.72
N TYR A 141 -4.94 -14.27 0.73
CA TYR A 141 -5.47 -13.02 0.21
C TYR A 141 -5.32 -11.92 1.25
N LEU A 142 -4.82 -10.76 0.82
CA LEU A 142 -4.71 -9.57 1.65
C LEU A 142 -5.96 -8.68 1.46
N PRO A 143 -6.37 -7.90 2.47
CA PRO A 143 -7.44 -6.91 2.31
C PRO A 143 -7.24 -5.97 1.12
N CYS A 144 -5.97 -5.64 0.79
CA CYS A 144 -5.59 -4.85 -0.37
C CYS A 144 -6.07 -5.47 -1.70
N ASP A 145 -6.14 -6.80 -1.83
CA ASP A 145 -6.59 -7.47 -3.06
C ASP A 145 -8.02 -7.11 -3.42
N ARG A 146 -8.87 -6.94 -2.40
CA ARG A 146 -10.26 -6.50 -2.59
C ARG A 146 -10.32 -5.07 -3.12
N ASP A 147 -9.47 -4.19 -2.59
CA ASP A 147 -9.39 -2.80 -3.02
C ASP A 147 -8.86 -2.67 -4.44
N PHE A 148 -7.85 -3.47 -4.79
CA PHE A 148 -7.37 -3.60 -6.16
C PHE A 148 -8.44 -4.13 -7.11
N GLY A 149 -9.29 -5.06 -6.67
CA GLY A 149 -10.43 -5.53 -7.46
C GLY A 149 -11.42 -4.42 -7.82
N ILE A 150 -11.68 -3.50 -6.89
CA ILE A 150 -12.53 -2.32 -7.11
C ILE A 150 -11.87 -1.36 -8.10
N ILE A 151 -10.60 -1.03 -7.88
CA ILE A 151 -9.82 -0.13 -8.75
C ILE A 151 -9.72 -0.70 -10.17
N LYS A 152 -9.35 -1.98 -10.32
CA LYS A 152 -9.24 -2.64 -11.63
C LYS A 152 -10.55 -2.63 -12.39
N ARG A 153 -11.69 -2.80 -11.71
CA ARG A 153 -13.01 -2.73 -12.34
C ARG A 153 -13.27 -1.33 -12.87
N ALA A 154 -13.09 -0.30 -12.04
CA ALA A 154 -13.30 1.09 -12.45
C ALA A 154 -12.38 1.49 -13.61
N VAL A 155 -11.09 1.14 -13.56
CA VAL A 155 -10.15 1.42 -14.65
C VAL A 155 -10.50 0.63 -15.93
N LYS A 156 -11.07 -0.57 -15.81
CA LYS A 156 -11.53 -1.35 -16.97
C LYS A 156 -12.76 -0.71 -17.63
N ASP A 157 -13.63 -0.10 -16.85
CA ASP A 157 -14.85 0.57 -17.34
C ASP A 157 -14.56 1.89 -18.07
N HIS A 158 -13.30 2.36 -18.06
CA HIS A 158 -12.83 3.52 -18.81
C HIS A 158 -11.92 3.09 -19.96
N ASP A 159 -12.38 3.31 -21.19
CA ASP A 159 -11.64 2.93 -22.39
C ASP A 159 -10.37 3.76 -22.60
N ARG A 160 -10.41 5.04 -22.23
CA ARG A 160 -9.36 6.02 -22.49
C ARG A 160 -8.93 6.69 -21.19
N VAL A 161 -7.66 6.50 -20.82
CA VAL A 161 -7.02 7.16 -19.66
C VAL A 161 -5.62 7.59 -20.08
N TYR A 162 -5.37 8.89 -20.11
CA TYR A 162 -4.16 9.47 -20.69
C TYR A 162 -3.13 9.90 -19.64
N SER A 163 -3.58 10.34 -18.47
CA SER A 163 -2.72 10.95 -17.46
C SER A 163 -2.83 10.26 -16.09
N LEU A 164 -1.82 10.49 -15.25
CA LEU A 164 -1.86 10.06 -13.85
C LEU A 164 -3.06 10.69 -13.13
N HIS A 165 -3.35 11.97 -13.40
CA HIS A 165 -4.43 12.71 -12.77
C HIS A 165 -5.83 12.18 -13.12
N GLU A 166 -6.04 11.77 -14.37
CA GLU A 166 -7.26 11.07 -14.78
C GLU A 166 -7.40 9.73 -14.03
N LEU A 167 -6.31 8.96 -13.93
CA LEU A 167 -6.31 7.72 -13.15
C LEU A 167 -6.63 7.98 -11.68
N THR A 168 -6.06 9.02 -11.07
CA THR A 168 -6.37 9.45 -9.70
C THR A 168 -7.86 9.72 -9.53
N SER A 169 -8.46 10.46 -10.45
CA SER A 169 -9.89 10.78 -10.44
C SER A 169 -10.76 9.52 -10.49
N ILE A 170 -10.41 8.58 -11.37
CA ILE A 170 -11.09 7.28 -11.49
C ILE A 170 -10.97 6.47 -10.19
N VAL A 171 -9.79 6.42 -9.58
CA VAL A 171 -9.58 5.68 -8.31
C VAL A 171 -10.41 6.29 -7.19
N ILE A 172 -10.45 7.62 -7.06
CA ILE A 172 -11.29 8.31 -6.06
C ILE A 172 -12.77 7.93 -6.24
N GLN A 173 -13.27 7.95 -7.47
CA GLN A 173 -14.67 7.67 -7.79
C GLN A 173 -15.03 6.18 -7.73
N SER A 174 -14.05 5.28 -7.81
CA SER A 174 -14.28 3.83 -7.80
C SER A 174 -14.90 3.29 -6.51
N SER A 175 -14.79 4.03 -5.41
CA SER A 175 -15.24 3.58 -4.10
C SER A 175 -16.62 4.10 -3.72
N LYS A 176 -17.61 3.19 -3.64
CA LYS A 176 -19.04 3.49 -3.37
C LYS A 176 -19.36 4.08 -1.98
N LYS A 177 -18.38 4.49 -1.17
CA LYS A 177 -18.54 5.14 0.15
C LYS A 177 -17.39 6.08 0.51
N HIS A 178 -16.65 6.61 -0.47
CA HIS A 178 -15.42 7.38 -0.22
C HIS A 178 -14.39 6.61 0.66
N LYS A 179 -14.30 5.29 0.47
CA LYS A 179 -13.35 4.44 1.20
C LYS A 179 -11.88 4.81 0.93
N PHE A 180 -11.62 5.34 -0.27
CA PHE A 180 -10.27 5.59 -0.76
C PHE A 180 -9.91 7.06 -0.60
N ILE A 181 -8.81 7.30 0.10
CA ILE A 181 -8.07 8.55 0.04
C ILE A 181 -6.93 8.32 -0.94
N VAL A 182 -6.80 9.17 -1.96
CA VAL A 182 -5.80 8.97 -3.02
C VAL A 182 -4.78 10.10 -2.95
N LYS A 183 -3.49 9.75 -3.02
CA LYS A 183 -2.36 10.68 -3.03
C LYS A 183 -1.48 10.41 -4.25
N GLU A 184 -1.18 11.45 -5.01
CA GLU A 184 -0.12 11.39 -6.02
C GLU A 184 1.22 11.66 -5.34
N LEU A 185 2.17 10.73 -5.47
CA LEU A 185 3.49 10.84 -4.85
C LEU A 185 4.40 11.72 -5.71
N ASN A 186 5.24 12.52 -5.08
CA ASN A 186 6.30 13.31 -5.69
C ASN A 186 7.69 12.75 -5.35
N THR A 187 8.69 13.03 -6.18
CA THR A 187 10.06 12.48 -6.00
C THR A 187 10.70 12.88 -4.68
N ASN A 188 10.45 14.10 -4.20
CA ASN A 188 10.99 14.63 -2.94
C ASN A 188 10.37 13.98 -1.67
N GLU A 189 9.27 13.24 -1.81
CA GLU A 189 8.64 12.50 -0.70
C GLU A 189 9.26 11.12 -0.50
N VAL A 190 10.13 10.66 -1.42
CA VAL A 190 10.87 9.41 -1.30
C VAL A 190 12.19 9.67 -0.55
N LEU A 191 12.33 9.02 0.60
CA LEU A 191 13.48 9.14 1.49
C LEU A 191 14.39 7.92 1.35
N GLU A 192 15.68 8.11 1.60
CA GLU A 192 16.71 7.08 1.43
C GLU A 192 16.86 6.18 2.67
N PHE A 193 15.94 5.24 2.87
CA PHE A 193 15.96 4.31 4.01
C PHE A 193 17.01 3.19 3.89
N LYS A 194 17.42 2.82 2.67
CA LYS A 194 18.40 1.75 2.45
C LYS A 194 19.78 2.08 3.00
N THR A 195 20.21 3.32 2.84
CA THR A 195 21.56 3.79 3.18
C THR A 195 21.58 4.60 4.48
N TRP A 196 20.42 4.80 5.11
CA TRP A 196 20.29 5.61 6.33
C TRP A 196 21.01 5.01 7.55
N TRP A 197 21.20 3.68 7.57
CA TRP A 197 21.88 3.01 8.66
C TRP A 197 23.34 2.72 8.30
N PRO A 198 24.31 3.03 9.21
CA PRO A 198 25.74 2.81 8.98
C PRO A 198 26.13 1.34 8.81
#